data_AF-M3UNP7-F1
#
_entry.id   AF-M3UNP7-F1
#
_cell.length_a   1.000
_cell.length_b   1.000
_cell.length_c   1.000
_cell.angle_alpha   90.00
_cell.angle_beta   90.00
_cell.angle_gamma   90.00
#
_symmetry.space_group_name_H-M   'P 1'
#
loop_
_entity.id
_entity.type
_entity.pdbx_description
1 polymer ?
#
loop_
_entity_poly.entity_id
_entity_poly.type
_entity_poly.pdbx_seq_one_letter_code
_entity_poly.pdbx_strand_id
1 'polypeptide(L)'
;MTQTPVIDEAAQGGAVQDAAGADPADDGKFTVKLTNFTGPFDLLLNLISQHRLDVTEVALHVVTDDFIAYTKALGPDSDLEQTTEFLVIAATLLDLKAARLLPSGEVDDPEDLALLEARDLLFARLLQYRAFKQVAVLFAELEAAALQRYPRAVSLEDRYVDLLPEVKIGVDAAQFAQIAAAAIAPKPIPTVGLDHLHGSPVSVPEQAKRLSELLADAKGEWLSFSQLVAECTSGLEVVARFLGLLELYRERAVLFSQPEALGELKVVWTSDRDTDEIDIDTTEDYG
;
A
#
# COMPACT_ATOMS: atom_id res chain seq x y z
N MET A 1 -25.20 -79.30 18.85
CA MET A 1 -23.87 -78.87 19.29
C MET A 1 -23.77 -77.38 19.01
N THR A 2 -23.78 -76.43 19.94
CA THR A 2 -23.91 -76.35 21.40
C THR A 2 -24.24 -74.86 21.63
N GLN A 3 -25.49 -74.51 21.94
CA GLN A 3 -25.95 -74.00 23.25
C GLN A 3 -25.60 -72.50 23.53
N THR A 4 -26.63 -71.65 23.41
CA THR A 4 -26.82 -70.30 24.03
C THR A 4 -26.82 -70.40 25.58
N PRO A 5 -26.71 -69.31 26.39
CA PRO A 5 -27.73 -68.23 26.57
C PRO A 5 -27.08 -66.82 26.81
N VAL A 6 -27.69 -65.63 26.65
CA VAL A 6 -28.88 -64.93 27.23
C VAL A 6 -28.85 -64.71 28.75
N ILE A 7 -28.64 -63.47 29.22
CA ILE A 7 -29.20 -62.79 30.43
C ILE A 7 -28.93 -61.25 30.27
N ASP A 8 -29.90 -60.36 30.01
CA ASP A 8 -30.82 -59.60 30.92
C ASP A 8 -30.22 -58.26 31.40
N GLU A 9 -30.65 -57.08 30.92
CA GLU A 9 -31.77 -56.18 31.36
C GLU A 9 -31.36 -55.17 32.46
N ALA A 10 -31.92 -53.94 32.34
CA ALA A 10 -31.91 -52.79 33.27
C ALA A 10 -30.64 -51.91 33.30
N ALA A 11 -30.67 -50.60 33.57
CA ALA A 11 -31.68 -49.54 33.57
C ALA A 11 -30.91 -48.23 33.89
N GLN A 12 -31.37 -47.12 33.31
CA GLN A 12 -31.43 -45.76 33.90
C GLN A 12 -30.17 -45.02 34.41
N GLY A 13 -30.09 -43.75 33.98
CA GLY A 13 -30.10 -42.64 34.94
C GLY A 13 -28.75 -41.99 35.21
N GLY A 14 -28.65 -40.70 34.90
CA GLY A 14 -27.46 -39.89 35.12
C GLY A 14 -27.17 -39.57 36.59
N ALA A 15 -25.96 -39.07 36.83
CA ALA A 15 -25.66 -38.17 37.92
C ALA A 15 -24.35 -37.43 37.63
N VAL A 16 -24.47 -36.11 37.49
CA VAL A 16 -23.43 -35.10 37.60
C VAL A 16 -22.71 -35.31 38.93
N GLN A 17 -21.37 -35.39 38.91
CA GLN A 17 -20.56 -35.31 40.13
C GLN A 17 -20.02 -33.88 40.27
N ASP A 18 -20.68 -33.15 41.16
CA ASP A 18 -20.13 -32.01 41.88
C ASP A 18 -18.89 -32.43 42.66
N ALA A 19 -17.81 -31.67 42.51
CA ALA A 19 -16.74 -31.61 43.48
C ALA A 19 -16.44 -30.13 43.76
N ALA A 20 -17.13 -29.60 44.77
CA ALA A 20 -16.83 -28.32 45.38
C ALA A 20 -15.65 -28.46 46.36
N GLY A 21 -14.77 -27.46 46.34
CA GLY A 21 -13.98 -27.09 47.52
C GLY A 21 -12.48 -26.92 47.27
N ALA A 22 -12.04 -25.67 47.03
CA ALA A 22 -11.16 -24.93 47.93
C ALA A 22 -10.71 -23.62 47.26
N ASP A 23 -11.24 -22.49 47.76
CA ASP A 23 -10.67 -21.16 47.55
C ASP A 23 -9.38 -21.02 48.36
N PRO A 24 -8.33 -20.41 47.79
CA PRO A 24 -7.40 -19.63 48.58
C PRO A 24 -7.31 -18.19 48.05
N ALA A 25 -7.62 -17.27 48.97
CA ALA A 25 -7.07 -15.91 49.13
C ALA A 25 -6.96 -15.02 47.88
N ASP A 26 -7.88 -14.06 47.84
CA ASP A 26 -7.84 -12.79 47.12
C ASP A 26 -6.58 -11.97 47.49
N ASP A 27 -5.49 -12.20 46.76
CA ASP A 27 -4.51 -11.16 46.47
C ASP A 27 -5.03 -10.44 45.22
N GLY A 28 -5.30 -9.13 45.30
CA GLY A 28 -5.85 -8.28 44.24
C GLY A 28 -4.97 -8.12 42.99
N LYS A 29 -4.45 -9.21 42.45
CA LYS A 29 -3.73 -9.34 41.19
C LYS A 29 -4.69 -9.90 40.15
N PHE A 30 -5.15 -9.02 39.29
CA PHE A 30 -5.92 -9.33 38.10
C PHE A 30 -5.16 -10.37 37.26
N THR A 31 -5.53 -11.64 37.39
CA THR A 31 -4.89 -12.74 36.66
C THR A 31 -5.67 -12.99 35.39
N VAL A 32 -5.27 -12.35 34.30
CA VAL A 32 -5.87 -12.58 32.98
C VAL A 32 -5.08 -13.69 32.29
N LYS A 33 -5.71 -14.87 32.16
CA LYS A 33 -5.26 -15.87 31.18
C LYS A 33 -5.73 -15.42 29.80
N LEU A 34 -4.86 -14.74 29.05
CA LEU A 34 -5.16 -14.28 27.70
C LEU A 34 -4.86 -15.41 26.70
N THR A 35 -5.91 -15.94 26.07
CA THR A 35 -5.82 -16.86 24.93
C THR A 35 -5.91 -16.07 23.62
N ASN A 36 -5.07 -16.44 22.65
CA ASN A 36 -5.04 -16.13 21.20
C ASN A 36 -5.78 -14.87 20.72
N PHE A 37 -5.10 -13.71 20.74
CA PHE A 37 -5.50 -12.55 19.95
C PHE A 37 -5.11 -12.73 18.48
N THR A 38 -5.97 -12.30 17.57
CA THR A 38 -5.72 -12.29 16.12
C THR A 38 -4.95 -11.01 15.70
N GLY A 39 -3.93 -10.62 16.47
CA GLY A 39 -3.07 -9.48 16.17
C GLY A 39 -3.18 -8.28 17.14
N PRO A 40 -2.35 -7.23 16.95
CA PRO A 40 -2.18 -6.15 17.92
C PRO A 40 -3.40 -5.24 18.07
N PHE A 41 -4.16 -5.01 16.99
CA PHE A 41 -5.38 -4.21 17.05
C PHE A 41 -6.49 -4.87 17.87
N ASP A 42 -6.51 -6.20 17.93
CA ASP A 42 -7.51 -6.92 18.73
C ASP A 42 -7.24 -6.78 20.22
N LEU A 43 -5.96 -6.88 20.61
CA LEU A 43 -5.54 -6.58 21.96
C LEU A 43 -5.87 -5.14 22.33
N LEU A 44 -5.56 -4.17 21.48
CA LEU A 44 -5.88 -2.76 21.74
C LEU A 44 -7.37 -2.53 21.93
N LEU A 45 -8.22 -3.09 21.06
CA LEU A 45 -9.67 -3.00 21.24
C LEU A 45 -10.13 -3.62 22.56
N ASN A 46 -9.54 -4.74 22.96
CA ASN A 46 -9.88 -5.41 24.20
C ASN A 46 -9.48 -4.54 25.41
N LEU A 47 -8.25 -4.04 25.45
CA LEU A 47 -7.76 -3.14 26.51
C LEU A 47 -8.61 -1.86 26.59
N ILE A 48 -8.93 -1.23 25.46
CA ILE A 48 -9.80 -0.05 25.40
C ILE A 48 -11.22 -0.37 25.89
N SER A 49 -11.75 -1.56 25.57
CA SER A 49 -13.06 -1.98 26.04
C SER A 49 -13.09 -2.28 27.55
N GLN A 50 -11.99 -2.78 28.12
CA GLN A 50 -11.87 -3.08 29.56
C GLN A 50 -11.84 -1.80 30.39
N HIS A 51 -11.11 -0.78 29.94
CA HIS A 51 -11.01 0.52 30.59
C HIS A 51 -12.22 1.45 30.35
N ARG A 52 -13.40 0.85 30.09
CA ARG A 52 -14.73 1.46 29.86
C ARG A 52 -14.74 3.00 29.77
N LEU A 53 -14.92 3.50 28.55
CA LEU A 53 -15.48 4.83 28.28
C LEU A 53 -14.69 6.00 28.88
N ASP A 54 -13.50 6.21 28.37
CA ASP A 54 -13.00 7.56 28.12
C ASP A 54 -12.11 7.48 26.88
N VAL A 55 -12.68 7.64 25.68
CA VAL A 55 -11.91 7.77 24.42
C VAL A 55 -11.08 9.08 24.42
N THR A 56 -11.04 9.79 25.54
CA THR A 56 -10.25 11.00 25.79
C THR A 56 -8.82 10.64 26.20
N GLU A 57 -7.96 11.64 26.19
CA GLU A 57 -6.50 11.56 26.32
C GLU A 57 -5.99 10.80 27.55
N VAL A 58 -6.83 10.64 28.58
CA VAL A 58 -6.54 9.94 29.85
C VAL A 58 -6.58 8.41 29.72
N ALA A 59 -7.22 7.81 28.70
CA ALA A 59 -7.16 6.35 28.53
C ALA A 59 -5.93 5.86 27.76
N LEU A 60 -5.31 6.70 26.92
CA LEU A 60 -4.26 6.24 26.02
C LEU A 60 -2.98 5.84 26.77
N HIS A 61 -2.61 6.55 27.84
CA HIS A 61 -1.39 6.25 28.59
C HIS A 61 -1.52 4.93 29.36
N VAL A 62 -2.68 4.66 29.96
CA VAL A 62 -2.97 3.39 30.67
C VAL A 62 -2.96 2.22 29.70
N VAL A 63 -3.65 2.37 28.56
CA VAL A 63 -3.70 1.34 27.51
C VAL A 63 -2.31 1.08 26.92
N THR A 64 -1.49 2.11 26.77
CA THR A 64 -0.10 1.97 26.29
C THR A 64 0.74 1.15 27.26
N ASP A 65 0.61 1.40 28.56
CA ASP A 65 1.35 0.64 29.58
C ASP A 65 0.94 -0.84 29.61
N ASP A 66 -0.36 -1.12 29.52
CA ASP A 66 -0.87 -2.50 29.44
C ASP A 66 -0.45 -3.20 28.15
N PHE A 67 -0.45 -2.49 27.02
CA PHE A 67 0.01 -3.04 25.73
C PHE A 67 1.50 -3.37 25.74
N ILE A 68 2.33 -2.50 26.30
CA ILE A 68 3.78 -2.74 26.46
C ILE A 68 4.02 -3.90 27.43
N ALA A 69 3.27 -3.98 28.53
CA ALA A 69 3.36 -5.08 29.48
C ALA A 69 3.04 -6.42 28.81
N TYR A 70 1.98 -6.48 27.98
CA TYR A 70 1.65 -7.67 27.20
C TYR A 70 2.75 -8.01 26.18
N THR A 71 3.24 -7.02 25.44
CA THR A 71 4.29 -7.24 24.44
C THR A 71 5.59 -7.76 25.07
N LYS A 72 5.92 -7.33 26.29
CA LYS A 72 7.07 -7.86 27.06
C LYS A 72 6.83 -9.27 27.60
N ALA A 73 5.58 -9.62 27.89
CA ALA A 73 5.20 -10.96 28.31
C ALA A 73 5.15 -11.94 27.12
N LEU A 74 5.04 -11.43 25.89
CA LEU A 74 5.27 -12.15 24.64
C LEU A 74 6.76 -12.54 24.59
N GLY A 75 7.08 -13.69 25.16
CA GLY A 75 8.44 -14.18 25.29
C GLY A 75 9.11 -14.52 23.94
N PRO A 76 10.40 -14.87 23.95
CA PRO A 76 11.19 -15.20 22.75
C PRO A 76 10.71 -16.45 21.99
N ASP A 77 9.79 -17.23 22.58
CA ASP A 77 9.18 -18.41 21.96
C ASP A 77 7.95 -18.08 21.09
N SER A 78 7.61 -16.79 20.97
CA SER A 78 6.51 -16.31 20.13
C SER A 78 6.93 -16.25 18.67
N ASP A 79 5.98 -16.38 17.75
CA ASP A 79 6.25 -16.25 16.31
C ASP A 79 6.88 -14.89 16.01
N LEU A 80 7.99 -14.88 15.27
CA LEU A 80 8.77 -13.67 14.99
C LEU A 80 7.92 -12.67 14.18
N GLU A 81 7.12 -13.18 13.24
CA GLU A 81 6.24 -12.37 12.40
C GLU A 81 5.18 -11.64 13.24
N GLN A 82 4.51 -12.38 14.12
CA GLN A 82 3.56 -11.80 15.08
C GLN A 82 4.25 -10.79 16.00
N THR A 83 5.46 -11.09 16.48
CA THR A 83 6.20 -10.20 17.38
C THR A 83 6.55 -8.88 16.69
N THR A 84 6.93 -8.89 15.41
CA THR A 84 7.22 -7.67 14.65
C THR A 84 5.99 -6.74 14.57
N GLU A 85 4.80 -7.28 14.34
CA GLU A 85 3.57 -6.47 14.28
C GLU A 85 3.26 -5.76 15.61
N PHE A 86 3.44 -6.47 16.73
CA PHE A 86 3.23 -5.89 18.06
C PHE A 86 4.29 -4.83 18.39
N LEU A 87 5.55 -5.05 17.99
CA LEU A 87 6.63 -4.09 18.23
C LEU A 87 6.42 -2.77 17.50
N VAL A 88 5.96 -2.77 16.25
CA VAL A 88 5.69 -1.54 15.50
C VAL A 88 4.62 -0.70 16.22
N ILE A 89 3.52 -1.33 16.63
CA ILE A 89 2.45 -0.65 17.35
C ILE A 89 2.91 -0.19 18.74
N ALA A 90 3.71 -0.99 19.45
CA ALA A 90 4.28 -0.61 20.74
C ALA A 90 5.18 0.63 20.62
N ALA A 91 6.03 0.69 19.59
CA ALA A 91 6.89 1.84 19.32
C ALA A 91 6.05 3.09 19.06
N THR A 92 5.05 3.01 18.18
CA THR A 92 4.14 4.13 17.89
C THR A 92 3.42 4.62 19.14
N LEU A 93 2.93 3.73 20.00
CA LEU A 93 2.25 4.12 21.24
C LEU A 93 3.22 4.76 22.25
N LEU A 94 4.46 4.29 22.32
CA LEU A 94 5.49 4.84 23.19
C LEU A 94 5.92 6.24 22.74
N ASP A 95 6.08 6.45 21.44
CA ASP A 95 6.38 7.77 20.86
C ASP A 95 5.26 8.76 21.16
N LEU A 96 4.00 8.34 20.99
CA LEU A 96 2.83 9.14 21.33
C LEU A 96 2.74 9.45 22.83
N LYS A 97 3.17 8.53 23.70
CA LYS A 97 3.23 8.76 25.15
C LYS A 97 4.34 9.75 25.50
N ALA A 98 5.51 9.64 24.88
CA ALA A 98 6.65 10.53 25.12
C ALA A 98 6.32 11.97 24.70
N ALA A 99 5.84 12.16 23.47
CA ALA A 99 5.48 13.49 22.94
C ALA A 99 4.47 14.24 23.83
N ARG A 100 3.54 13.52 24.47
CA ARG A 100 2.53 14.11 25.35
C ARG A 100 3.01 14.43 26.77
N LEU A 101 3.99 13.70 27.27
CA LEU A 101 4.52 13.91 28.64
C LEU A 101 5.60 14.99 28.68
N LEU A 102 6.22 15.30 27.54
CA LEU A 102 7.10 16.45 27.43
C LEU A 102 6.25 17.74 27.36
N PRO A 103 6.55 18.76 28.19
CA PRO A 103 5.88 20.05 28.10
C PRO A 103 6.23 20.70 26.76
N SER A 104 5.32 20.60 25.80
CA SER A 104 5.43 21.23 24.49
C SER A 104 5.19 22.74 24.65
N GLY A 105 6.24 23.53 24.40
CA GLY A 105 6.05 24.89 23.89
C GLY A 105 5.40 24.82 22.50
N GLU A 106 4.98 25.97 21.97
CA GLU A 106 4.19 26.12 20.73
C GLU A 106 4.49 25.08 19.63
N VAL A 107 3.40 24.52 19.06
CA VAL A 107 3.36 23.48 18.03
C VAL A 107 3.86 24.05 16.69
N ASP A 108 5.16 24.29 16.57
CA ASP A 108 5.82 24.81 15.37
C ASP A 108 6.80 23.80 14.75
N ASP A 109 7.03 22.64 15.38
CA ASP A 109 7.93 21.61 14.84
C ASP A 109 7.17 20.67 13.86
N PRO A 110 7.65 20.47 12.61
CA PRO A 110 7.09 19.47 11.70
C PRO A 110 7.04 18.05 12.27
N GLU A 111 7.94 17.68 13.20
CA GLU A 111 7.92 16.35 13.85
C GLU A 111 6.70 16.16 14.75
N ASP A 112 6.29 17.19 15.50
CA ASP A 112 5.11 17.14 16.37
C ASP A 112 3.81 17.00 15.56
N LEU A 113 3.74 17.65 14.39
CA LEU A 113 2.61 17.50 13.47
C LEU A 113 2.52 16.07 12.92
N ALA A 114 3.64 15.49 12.49
CA ALA A 114 3.68 14.11 11.99
C ALA A 114 3.25 13.09 13.06
N LEU A 115 3.59 13.32 14.33
CA LEU A 115 3.17 12.47 15.44
C LEU A 115 1.65 12.55 15.69
N LEU A 116 1.05 13.73 15.55
CA LEU A 116 -0.41 13.90 15.63
C LEU A 116 -1.13 13.19 14.47
N GLU A 117 -0.58 13.25 13.26
CA GLU A 117 -1.12 12.52 12.11
C GLU A 117 -1.01 10.99 12.29
N ALA A 118 0.13 10.50 12.82
CA ALA A 118 0.34 9.09 13.12
C ALA A 118 -0.67 8.56 14.15
N ARG A 119 -1.00 9.37 15.16
CA ARG A 119 -2.06 9.09 16.14
C ARG A 119 -3.41 8.90 15.45
N ASP A 120 -3.80 9.86 14.62
CA ASP A 120 -5.12 9.86 13.99
C ASP A 120 -5.26 8.70 13.00
N LEU A 121 -4.18 8.37 12.30
CA LEU A 121 -4.10 7.19 11.43
C LEU A 121 -4.22 5.88 12.22
N LEU A 122 -3.58 5.78 13.40
CA LEU A 122 -3.71 4.61 14.27
C LEU A 122 -5.15 4.43 14.77
N PHE A 123 -5.80 5.51 15.19
CA PHE A 123 -7.21 5.46 15.59
C PHE A 123 -8.15 5.12 14.43
N ALA A 124 -7.90 5.66 13.24
CA ALA A 124 -8.68 5.32 12.04
C ALA A 124 -8.59 3.82 11.73
N ARG A 125 -7.39 3.24 11.75
CA ARG A 125 -7.17 1.80 11.56
C ARG A 125 -7.84 0.96 12.64
N LEU A 126 -7.78 1.39 13.89
CA LEU A 126 -8.46 0.71 15.00
C LEU A 126 -9.99 0.69 14.82
N LEU A 127 -10.57 1.81 14.41
CA LEU A 127 -12.01 1.91 14.12
C LEU A 127 -12.41 1.04 12.93
N GLN A 128 -11.59 1.03 11.88
CA GLN A 128 -11.78 0.16 10.72
C GLN A 128 -11.74 -1.31 11.11
N TYR A 129 -10.74 -1.73 11.90
CA TYR A 129 -10.65 -3.10 12.41
C TYR A 129 -11.88 -3.48 13.25
N ARG A 130 -12.36 -2.59 14.12
CA ARG A 130 -13.61 -2.79 14.87
C ARG A 130 -14.80 -3.02 13.95
N ALA A 131 -14.95 -2.21 12.90
CA ALA A 131 -16.04 -2.35 11.94
C ALA A 131 -15.98 -3.71 11.23
N PHE A 132 -14.81 -4.14 10.76
CA PHE A 132 -14.64 -5.44 10.14
C PHE A 132 -14.88 -6.59 11.11
N LYS A 133 -14.47 -6.47 12.37
CA LYS A 133 -14.75 -7.47 13.41
C LYS A 133 -16.26 -7.65 13.61
N GLN A 134 -17.04 -6.57 13.59
CA GLN A 134 -18.50 -6.63 13.67
C GLN A 134 -19.13 -7.29 12.43
N VAL A 135 -18.63 -6.95 11.22
CA VAL A 135 -19.10 -7.58 9.98
C VAL A 135 -18.77 -9.07 9.94
N ALA A 136 -17.60 -9.48 10.44
CA ALA A 136 -17.22 -10.88 10.53
C ALA A 136 -18.17 -11.67 11.44
N VAL A 137 -18.57 -11.10 12.58
CA VAL A 137 -19.59 -11.70 13.46
C VAL A 137 -20.93 -11.85 12.74
N LEU A 138 -21.38 -10.81 12.01
CA LEU A 138 -22.60 -10.89 11.21
C LEU A 138 -22.53 -11.97 10.13
N PHE A 139 -21.39 -12.11 9.45
CA PHE A 139 -21.20 -13.17 8.46
C PHE A 139 -21.22 -14.56 9.08
N ALA A 140 -20.62 -14.74 10.27
CA ALA A 140 -20.69 -16.00 10.99
C ALA A 140 -22.14 -16.37 11.35
N GLU A 141 -22.97 -15.40 11.77
CA GLU A 141 -24.40 -15.61 12.02
C GLU A 141 -25.16 -16.00 10.75
N LEU A 142 -24.91 -15.29 9.64
CA LEU A 142 -25.52 -15.58 8.34
C LEU A 142 -25.12 -16.96 7.81
N GLU A 143 -23.85 -17.33 7.96
CA GLU A 143 -23.33 -18.65 7.59
C GLU A 143 -24.00 -19.74 8.43
N ALA A 144 -24.07 -19.58 9.75
CA ALA A 144 -24.73 -20.53 10.64
C ALA A 144 -26.22 -20.74 10.26
N ALA A 145 -26.91 -19.66 9.88
CA ALA A 145 -28.29 -19.75 9.38
C ALA A 145 -28.37 -20.40 7.99
N ALA A 146 -27.39 -20.17 7.11
CA ALA A 146 -27.33 -20.75 5.77
C ALA A 146 -27.00 -22.25 5.80
N LEU A 147 -26.17 -22.70 6.74
CA LEU A 147 -25.82 -24.12 6.92
C LEU A 147 -27.04 -24.99 7.27
N GLN A 148 -28.10 -24.39 7.80
CA GLN A 148 -29.38 -25.08 8.04
C GLN A 148 -30.25 -25.20 6.77
N ARG A 149 -29.81 -24.65 5.64
CA ARG A 149 -30.52 -24.70 4.36
C ARG A 149 -29.88 -25.73 3.45
N TYR A 150 -30.66 -26.72 3.05
CA TYR A 150 -30.22 -27.73 2.10
C TYR A 150 -30.77 -27.40 0.71
N PRO A 151 -29.92 -27.29 -0.32
CA PRO A 151 -30.41 -27.09 -1.68
C PRO A 151 -31.19 -28.33 -2.11
N ARG A 152 -32.38 -28.11 -2.67
CA ARG A 152 -33.16 -29.19 -3.26
C ARG A 152 -32.73 -29.36 -4.72
N ALA A 153 -31.79 -30.27 -4.97
CA ALA A 153 -31.40 -30.65 -6.33
C ALA A 153 -32.35 -31.74 -6.84
N VAL A 154 -33.50 -31.35 -7.38
CA VAL A 154 -34.41 -32.27 -8.11
C VAL A 154 -34.32 -31.94 -9.59
N SER A 155 -34.27 -32.97 -10.42
CA SER A 155 -34.57 -32.83 -11.84
C SER A 155 -35.99 -32.28 -12.02
N LEU A 156 -36.20 -31.55 -13.11
CA LEU A 156 -37.54 -31.09 -13.47
C LEU A 156 -38.46 -32.32 -13.69
N GLU A 157 -39.69 -32.27 -13.18
CA GLU A 157 -40.66 -33.34 -13.44
C GLU A 157 -41.06 -33.34 -14.92
N ASP A 158 -41.24 -34.52 -15.52
CA ASP A 158 -41.51 -34.69 -16.96
C ASP A 158 -42.65 -33.80 -17.48
N ARG A 159 -43.70 -33.58 -16.67
CA ARG A 159 -44.84 -32.72 -17.00
C ARG A 159 -44.51 -31.25 -17.24
N TYR A 160 -43.35 -30.79 -16.80
CA TYR A 160 -42.90 -29.40 -16.91
C TYR A 160 -41.77 -29.22 -17.93
N VAL A 161 -41.22 -30.31 -18.49
CA VAL A 161 -40.15 -30.27 -19.50
C VAL A 161 -40.59 -29.49 -20.74
N ASP A 162 -41.84 -29.68 -21.16
CA ASP A 162 -42.40 -29.03 -22.34
C ASP A 162 -42.81 -27.56 -22.11
N LEU A 163 -42.80 -27.08 -20.86
CA LEU A 163 -43.05 -25.67 -20.53
C LEU A 163 -41.79 -24.82 -20.57
N LEU A 164 -40.62 -25.44 -20.73
CA LEU A 164 -39.38 -24.69 -20.88
C LEU A 164 -39.41 -23.91 -22.19
N PRO A 165 -39.05 -22.62 -22.18
CA PRO A 165 -38.89 -21.88 -23.43
C PRO A 165 -37.80 -22.56 -24.27
N GLU A 166 -38.01 -22.60 -25.58
CA GLU A 166 -36.96 -23.08 -26.49
C GLU A 166 -35.66 -22.32 -26.21
N VAL A 167 -34.63 -23.07 -25.81
CA VAL A 167 -33.30 -22.50 -25.60
C VAL A 167 -32.73 -22.15 -26.97
N LYS A 168 -32.92 -20.91 -27.37
CA LYS A 168 -32.29 -20.33 -28.55
C LYS A 168 -30.86 -19.96 -28.20
N ILE A 169 -29.98 -20.94 -28.31
CA ILE A 169 -28.54 -20.68 -28.32
C ILE A 169 -28.29 -19.89 -29.61
N GLY A 170 -28.15 -18.56 -29.50
CA GLY A 170 -28.05 -17.63 -30.63
C GLY A 170 -26.74 -17.74 -31.42
N VAL A 171 -26.06 -18.89 -31.35
CA VAL A 171 -24.82 -19.20 -32.05
C VAL A 171 -24.94 -20.58 -32.68
N ASP A 172 -24.42 -20.73 -33.89
CA ASP A 172 -24.32 -22.02 -34.54
C ASP A 172 -23.16 -22.86 -33.98
N ALA A 173 -23.06 -24.13 -34.39
CA ALA A 173 -22.02 -25.04 -33.90
C ALA A 173 -20.60 -24.53 -34.21
N ALA A 174 -20.41 -23.83 -35.34
CA ALA A 174 -19.12 -23.29 -35.74
C ALA A 174 -18.71 -22.10 -34.87
N GLN A 175 -19.64 -21.18 -34.58
CA GLN A 175 -19.42 -20.03 -33.73
C GLN A 175 -19.27 -20.45 -32.26
N PHE A 176 -20.00 -21.47 -31.81
CA PHE A 176 -19.80 -22.06 -30.49
C PHE A 176 -18.38 -22.64 -30.33
N ALA A 177 -17.87 -23.34 -31.36
CA ALA A 177 -16.50 -23.85 -31.36
C ALA A 177 -15.45 -22.72 -31.31
N GLN A 178 -15.69 -21.59 -31.98
CA GLN A 178 -14.81 -20.42 -31.91
C GLN A 178 -14.80 -19.79 -30.51
N ILE A 179 -15.95 -19.66 -29.86
CA ILE A 179 -16.07 -19.14 -28.50
C ILE A 179 -15.33 -20.07 -27.51
N ALA A 180 -15.54 -21.39 -27.64
CA ALA A 180 -14.85 -22.37 -26.81
C ALA A 180 -13.32 -22.32 -27.03
N ALA A 181 -12.87 -22.21 -28.28
CA ALA A 181 -11.45 -22.07 -28.60
C ALA A 181 -10.85 -20.80 -27.99
N ALA A 182 -11.56 -19.67 -28.04
CA ALA A 182 -11.12 -18.42 -27.42
C ALA A 182 -11.07 -18.49 -25.89
N ALA A 183 -12.03 -19.18 -25.25
CA ALA A 183 -12.07 -19.35 -23.81
C ALA A 183 -10.97 -20.28 -23.27
N ILE A 184 -10.58 -21.29 -24.06
CA ILE A 184 -9.55 -22.28 -23.70
C ILE A 184 -8.16 -21.82 -24.15
N ALA A 185 -8.05 -20.82 -25.02
CA ALA A 185 -6.79 -20.28 -25.48
C ALA A 185 -5.94 -19.77 -24.29
N PRO A 186 -4.62 -20.02 -24.29
CA PRO A 186 -3.72 -19.48 -23.29
C PRO A 186 -3.84 -17.96 -23.23
N LYS A 187 -3.93 -17.39 -22.02
CA LYS A 187 -3.89 -15.93 -21.86
C LYS A 187 -2.57 -15.40 -22.42
N PRO A 188 -2.58 -14.29 -23.17
CA PRO A 188 -1.36 -13.66 -23.62
C PRO A 188 -0.50 -13.31 -22.40
N ILE A 189 0.82 -13.49 -22.54
CA ILE A 189 1.77 -13.19 -21.48
C ILE A 189 1.62 -11.70 -21.14
N PRO A 190 1.35 -11.34 -19.87
CA PRO A 190 1.25 -9.93 -19.49
C PRO A 190 2.60 -9.24 -19.72
N THR A 191 2.63 -8.30 -20.65
CA THR A 191 3.77 -7.41 -20.85
C THR A 191 3.60 -6.18 -19.98
N VAL A 192 4.67 -5.73 -19.35
CA VAL A 192 4.66 -4.45 -18.61
C VAL A 192 4.49 -3.30 -19.62
N GLY A 193 3.46 -2.47 -19.41
CA GLY A 193 3.25 -1.26 -20.20
C GLY A 193 4.34 -0.25 -19.86
N LEU A 194 5.15 0.13 -20.85
CA LEU A 194 6.18 1.15 -20.70
C LEU A 194 5.60 2.57 -20.79
N ASP A 195 4.29 2.71 -20.95
CA ASP A 195 3.58 3.99 -21.15
C ASP A 195 3.69 4.93 -19.93
N HIS A 196 4.05 4.39 -18.76
CA HIS A 196 4.28 5.17 -17.54
C HIS A 196 5.73 5.67 -17.41
N LEU A 197 6.62 5.26 -18.31
CA LEU A 197 7.97 5.81 -18.38
C LEU A 197 7.92 7.19 -19.05
N HIS A 198 7.71 8.22 -18.25
CA HIS A 198 7.94 9.62 -18.63
C HIS A 198 9.45 9.92 -18.71
N GLY A 199 10.18 9.22 -19.56
CA GLY A 199 11.49 9.70 -20.00
C GLY A 199 11.25 10.85 -20.96
N SER A 200 11.71 12.07 -20.64
CA SER A 200 11.77 13.13 -21.66
C SER A 200 12.56 12.56 -22.84
N PRO A 201 11.98 12.47 -24.06
CA PRO A 201 12.67 11.88 -25.21
C PRO A 201 13.90 12.69 -25.63
N VAL A 202 14.15 13.84 -24.99
CA VAL A 202 15.24 14.75 -25.27
C VAL A 202 15.92 15.16 -23.96
N SER A 203 17.23 14.92 -23.88
CA SER A 203 18.09 15.30 -22.75
C SER A 203 18.72 16.68 -22.99
N VAL A 204 18.58 17.61 -22.04
CA VAL A 204 19.17 18.96 -22.12
C VAL A 204 20.71 18.92 -22.13
N PRO A 205 21.39 18.13 -21.26
CA PRO A 205 22.85 17.98 -21.30
C PRO A 205 23.38 17.52 -22.67
N GLU A 206 22.68 16.59 -23.33
CA GLU A 206 23.06 16.09 -24.65
C GLU A 206 22.96 17.20 -25.72
N GLN A 207 21.91 18.03 -25.66
CA GLN A 207 21.74 19.14 -26.58
C GLN A 207 22.77 20.26 -26.37
N ALA A 208 23.17 20.50 -25.12
CA ALA A 208 24.22 21.45 -24.77
C ALA A 208 25.59 20.98 -25.25
N LYS A 209 25.92 19.69 -25.11
CA LYS A 209 27.13 19.09 -25.70
C LYS A 209 27.15 19.22 -27.23
N ARG A 210 26.02 18.96 -27.87
CA ARG A 210 25.90 19.11 -29.33
C ARG A 210 26.03 20.58 -29.77
N LEU A 211 25.69 21.54 -28.91
CA LEU A 211 25.81 22.98 -29.19
C LEU A 211 27.28 23.43 -29.09
N SER A 212 28.00 22.96 -28.06
CA SER A 212 29.42 23.26 -27.89
C SER A 212 30.27 22.67 -29.00
N GLU A 213 29.98 21.45 -29.49
CA GLU A 213 30.63 20.88 -30.68
C GLU A 213 30.51 21.80 -31.91
N LEU A 214 29.29 22.24 -32.24
CA LEU A 214 29.06 23.11 -33.40
C LEU A 214 29.68 24.49 -33.27
N LEU A 215 29.67 25.05 -32.06
CA LEU A 215 30.24 26.38 -31.78
C LEU A 215 31.77 26.34 -31.72
N ALA A 216 32.36 25.24 -31.25
CA ALA A 216 33.80 25.01 -31.25
C ALA A 216 34.36 24.85 -32.67
N ASP A 217 33.65 24.12 -33.55
CA ASP A 217 34.03 23.97 -34.96
C ASP A 217 34.05 25.30 -35.72
N ALA A 218 33.18 26.24 -35.33
CA ALA A 218 33.06 27.57 -35.94
C ALA A 218 34.12 28.60 -35.45
N LYS A 219 35.05 28.22 -34.57
CA LYS A 219 36.25 29.00 -34.16
C LYS A 219 36.02 30.51 -33.93
N GLY A 220 34.98 30.87 -33.16
CA GLY A 220 34.70 32.25 -32.79
C GLY A 220 33.88 33.05 -33.82
N GLU A 221 33.31 32.40 -34.82
CA GLU A 221 32.30 33.01 -35.68
C GLU A 221 30.94 33.13 -34.99
N TRP A 222 30.20 34.18 -35.32
CA TRP A 222 28.82 34.37 -34.85
C TRP A 222 27.88 33.50 -35.68
N LEU A 223 27.26 32.51 -35.05
CA LEU A 223 26.24 31.67 -35.66
C LEU A 223 24.84 32.13 -35.24
N SER A 224 23.90 32.10 -36.18
CA SER A 224 22.49 32.34 -35.87
C SER A 224 21.88 31.12 -35.17
N PHE A 225 20.95 31.35 -34.25
CA PHE A 225 20.24 30.26 -33.56
C PHE A 225 19.50 29.35 -34.54
N SER A 226 18.99 29.90 -35.65
CA SER A 226 18.38 29.12 -36.74
C SER A 226 19.34 28.11 -37.38
N GLN A 227 20.64 28.42 -37.46
CA GLN A 227 21.65 27.47 -37.92
C GLN A 227 21.93 26.40 -36.86
N LEU A 228 21.90 26.76 -35.58
CA LEU A 228 22.12 25.82 -34.48
C LEU A 228 20.98 24.81 -34.32
N VAL A 229 19.75 25.15 -34.71
CA VAL A 229 18.59 24.24 -34.66
C VAL A 229 18.28 23.55 -35.99
N ALA A 230 19.11 23.73 -37.03
CA ALA A 230 18.84 23.17 -38.36
C ALA A 230 18.79 21.64 -38.38
N GLU A 231 19.48 20.97 -37.46
CA GLU A 231 19.49 19.51 -37.30
C GLU A 231 18.32 18.95 -36.47
N CYS A 232 17.54 19.82 -35.81
CA CYS A 232 16.45 19.40 -34.93
C CYS A 232 15.24 18.90 -35.74
N THR A 233 14.70 17.74 -35.38
CA THR A 233 13.57 17.09 -36.06
C THR A 233 12.23 17.36 -35.38
N SER A 234 12.25 17.79 -34.12
CA SER A 234 11.06 18.03 -33.29
C SER A 234 11.11 19.39 -32.58
N GLY A 235 9.95 19.94 -32.26
CA GLY A 235 9.86 21.19 -31.48
C GLY A 235 10.44 21.06 -30.06
N LEU A 236 10.38 19.85 -29.48
CA LEU A 236 10.98 19.58 -28.17
C LEU A 236 12.52 19.64 -28.22
N GLU A 237 13.15 19.17 -29.30
CA GLU A 237 14.58 19.33 -29.52
C GLU A 237 14.99 20.79 -29.61
N VAL A 238 14.21 21.63 -30.31
CA VAL A 238 14.47 23.07 -30.41
C VAL A 238 14.43 23.75 -29.04
N VAL A 239 13.44 23.40 -28.20
CA VAL A 239 13.34 23.92 -26.83
C VAL A 239 14.50 23.43 -25.97
N ALA A 240 14.85 22.15 -26.03
CA ALA A 240 15.99 21.59 -25.30
C ALA A 240 17.33 22.20 -25.74
N ARG A 241 17.50 22.49 -27.03
CA ARG A 241 18.64 23.24 -27.59
C ARG A 241 18.73 24.63 -26.99
N PHE A 242 17.60 25.33 -26.89
CA PHE A 242 17.56 26.65 -26.28
C PHE A 242 17.90 26.62 -24.79
N LEU A 243 17.37 25.64 -24.04
CA LEU A 243 17.73 25.45 -22.63
C LEU A 243 19.22 25.13 -22.46
N GLY A 244 19.78 24.27 -23.32
CA GLY A 244 21.21 23.99 -23.34
C GLY A 244 22.08 25.22 -23.65
N LEU A 245 21.59 26.13 -24.51
CA LEU A 245 22.25 27.41 -24.77
C LEU A 245 22.28 28.30 -23.52
N LEU A 246 21.17 28.37 -22.78
CA LEU A 246 21.10 29.14 -21.53
C LEU A 246 22.04 28.56 -20.46
N GLU A 247 22.17 27.24 -20.42
CA GLU A 247 23.09 26.55 -19.53
C GLU A 247 24.56 26.86 -19.86
N LEU A 248 24.93 26.78 -21.14
CA LEU A 248 26.26 27.20 -21.61
C LEU A 248 26.55 28.68 -21.33
N TYR A 249 25.53 29.55 -21.38
CA TYR A 249 25.67 30.96 -21.00
C TYR A 249 25.87 31.12 -19.49
N ARG A 250 25.14 30.35 -18.68
CA ARG A 250 25.30 30.30 -17.21
C ARG A 250 26.74 29.92 -16.83
N GLU A 251 27.32 28.95 -17.54
CA GLU A 251 28.72 28.53 -17.38
C GLU A 251 29.75 29.48 -18.02
N ARG A 252 29.30 30.60 -18.63
CA ARG A 252 30.14 31.58 -19.34
C ARG A 252 30.93 30.99 -20.51
N ALA A 253 30.46 29.90 -21.10
CA ALA A 253 31.08 29.25 -22.25
C ALA A 253 30.73 29.95 -23.58
N VAL A 254 29.57 30.63 -23.64
CA VAL A 254 29.07 31.31 -24.85
C VAL A 254 28.66 32.76 -24.57
N LEU A 255 28.67 33.58 -25.62
CA LEU A 255 28.06 34.91 -25.64
C LEU A 255 26.96 34.94 -26.70
N PHE A 256 25.89 35.69 -26.45
CA PHE A 256 24.84 35.91 -27.42
C PHE A 256 24.51 37.39 -27.61
N SER A 257 23.97 37.72 -28.78
CA SER A 257 23.50 39.06 -29.14
C SER A 257 22.12 38.97 -29.78
N GLN A 258 21.17 39.70 -29.21
CA GLN A 258 19.80 39.82 -29.72
C GLN A 258 19.35 41.30 -29.59
N PRO A 259 19.44 42.10 -30.67
CA PRO A 259 19.14 43.53 -30.63
C PRO A 259 17.66 43.87 -30.40
N GLU A 260 16.75 43.02 -30.86
CA GLU A 260 15.29 43.18 -30.73
C GLU A 260 14.68 41.93 -30.09
N ALA A 261 13.69 42.09 -29.21
CA ALA A 261 13.01 40.96 -28.59
C ALA A 261 12.38 40.05 -29.65
N LEU A 262 12.64 38.74 -29.57
CA LEU A 262 12.23 37.74 -30.57
C LEU A 262 12.84 37.94 -31.97
N GLY A 263 13.85 38.81 -32.10
CA GLY A 263 14.64 38.99 -33.30
C GLY A 263 15.75 37.93 -33.44
N GLU A 264 16.62 38.11 -34.43
CA GLU A 264 17.74 37.21 -34.71
C GLU A 264 18.66 37.06 -33.49
N LEU A 265 18.79 35.84 -32.99
CA LEU A 265 19.69 35.48 -31.90
C LEU A 265 21.01 34.97 -32.48
N LYS A 266 22.11 35.68 -32.23
CA LYS A 266 23.46 35.27 -32.64
C LYS A 266 24.24 34.78 -31.43
N VAL A 267 25.00 33.71 -31.59
CA VAL A 267 25.77 33.05 -30.54
C VAL A 267 27.22 32.87 -31.00
N VAL A 268 28.16 33.06 -30.09
CA VAL A 268 29.59 32.83 -30.32
C VAL A 268 30.21 32.07 -29.15
N TRP A 269 31.15 31.19 -29.44
CA TRP A 269 31.97 30.48 -28.45
C TRP A 269 33.01 31.43 -27.84
N THR A 270 33.11 31.48 -26.50
CA THR A 270 34.10 32.33 -25.80
C THR A 270 35.02 31.56 -24.86
N SER A 271 34.85 30.24 -24.72
CA SER A 271 35.65 29.42 -23.82
C SER A 271 36.96 28.95 -24.47
N ASP A 272 38.06 29.00 -23.73
CA ASP A 272 39.36 28.39 -24.08
C ASP A 272 39.47 26.94 -23.53
N ARG A 273 38.37 26.40 -23.02
CA ARG A 273 38.28 25.04 -22.43
C ARG A 273 37.74 24.07 -23.47
N ASP A 274 38.30 22.86 -23.48
CA ASP A 274 37.80 21.76 -24.31
C ASP A 274 36.35 21.42 -23.93
N THR A 275 35.55 21.03 -24.93
CA THR A 275 34.12 20.71 -24.83
C THR A 275 33.80 19.68 -23.73
N ASP A 276 34.77 18.83 -23.37
CA ASP A 276 34.61 17.77 -22.36
C ASP A 276 34.84 18.23 -20.90
N GLU A 277 35.24 19.49 -20.65
CA GLU A 277 35.43 20.06 -19.29
C GLU A 277 34.19 20.80 -18.75
N ILE A 278 33.11 20.89 -19.54
CA ILE A 278 31.89 21.64 -19.19
C ILE A 278 30.94 20.69 -18.46
N ASP A 279 30.68 20.95 -17.18
CA ASP A 279 29.94 20.06 -16.28
C ASP A 279 28.44 20.36 -16.34
N ILE A 280 27.79 19.88 -17.40
CA ILE A 280 26.37 20.12 -17.69
C ILE A 280 25.46 19.11 -16.95
N ASP A 281 26.02 18.22 -16.12
CA ASP A 281 25.28 17.12 -15.48
C ASP A 281 24.54 17.54 -14.20
N THR A 282 24.49 18.85 -13.91
CA THR A 282 23.72 19.35 -12.77
C THR A 282 22.23 19.32 -13.11
N THR A 283 21.61 18.15 -12.91
CA THR A 283 20.17 18.01 -12.77
C THR A 283 19.77 18.76 -11.49
N GLU A 284 19.63 20.08 -11.59
CA GLU A 284 18.96 20.85 -10.54
C GLU A 284 17.48 20.48 -10.59
N ASP A 285 17.05 19.79 -9.53
CA ASP A 285 15.68 19.44 -9.23
C ASP A 285 14.87 20.74 -9.10
N TYR A 286 14.22 21.15 -10.19
CA TYR A 286 13.22 22.22 -10.16
C TYR A 286 11.96 21.62 -9.53
N GLY A 287 11.84 21.75 -8.21
CA GLY A 287 10.67 21.34 -7.44
C GLY A 287 9.35 21.95 -7.92
#